data_AF-A0A1B3LYU0-F1
#
_entry.id   AF-A0A1B3LYU0-F1
#
_cell.length_a   1.000
_cell.length_b   1.000
_cell.length_c   1.000
_cell.angle_alpha   90.00
_cell.angle_beta   90.00
_cell.angle_gamma   90.00
#
_symmetry.space_group_name_H-M   'P 1'
#
loop_
_entity.id
_entity.type
_entity.pdbx_description
1 polymer ?
#
loop_
_entity_poly.entity_id
_entity_poly.type
_entity_poly.pdbx_seq_one_letter_code
_entity_poly.pdbx_strand_id
1 'polypeptide(L)'
;MSMFNQLPGFVRSPAGLERVILRRMPKAFVLSALLPALAALSARWFDWSGSEAAAAASIQMVDFVAIGVVLLLWTLLLTLALGAFIVMVMKGPAYVADGYPLVESDRPLDGPRRP
;
A
#
# COMPACT_ATOMS: atom_id res chain seq x y z
N MET A 1 -26.65 12.33 14.46
CA MET A 1 -25.39 11.93 15.14
C MET A 1 -24.28 11.99 14.10
N SER A 2 -23.26 12.82 14.31
CA SER A 2 -22.11 12.86 13.40
C SER A 2 -21.25 11.62 13.70
N MET A 3 -20.92 10.81 12.69
CA MET A 3 -20.10 9.60 12.88
C MET A 3 -18.61 9.93 13.15
N PHE A 4 -18.22 11.21 13.14
CA PHE A 4 -16.82 11.65 13.15
C PHE A 4 -16.65 12.99 13.90
N ASN A 5 -16.84 13.00 15.22
CA ASN A 5 -16.55 14.18 16.03
C ASN A 5 -15.04 14.43 16.10
N GLN A 6 -14.59 15.51 15.48
CA GLN A 6 -13.20 15.94 15.52
C GLN A 6 -12.89 16.64 16.84
N LEU A 7 -11.71 16.39 17.40
CA LEU A 7 -11.24 17.04 18.62
C LEU A 7 -10.93 18.52 18.33
N PRO A 8 -11.52 19.49 19.04
CA PRO A 8 -11.18 20.89 18.87
C PRO A 8 -9.72 21.14 19.29
N GLY A 9 -9.01 22.01 18.57
CA GLY A 9 -7.64 22.43 18.92
C GLY A 9 -6.50 21.49 18.51
N PHE A 10 -6.76 20.44 17.71
CA PHE A 10 -5.69 19.54 17.25
C PHE A 10 -4.75 20.22 16.23
N VAL A 11 -3.46 19.89 16.29
CA VAL A 11 -2.44 20.41 15.37
C VAL A 11 -2.43 19.56 14.09
N ARG A 12 -2.47 20.22 12.92
CA ARG A 12 -2.38 19.53 11.63
C ARG A 12 -0.93 19.28 11.23
N SER A 13 -0.60 18.02 10.96
CA SER A 13 0.69 17.64 10.39
C SER A 13 0.77 17.99 8.90
N PRO A 14 1.89 18.52 8.39
CA PRO A 14 2.05 18.82 6.97
C PRO A 14 2.05 17.54 6.11
N ALA A 15 1.59 17.68 4.87
CA ALA A 15 1.62 16.61 3.89
C ALA A 15 3.06 16.24 3.51
N GLY A 16 3.39 14.95 3.61
CA GLY A 16 4.69 14.40 3.25
C GLY A 16 4.65 13.51 1.99
N LEU A 17 5.63 12.60 1.92
CA LEU A 17 5.80 11.66 0.82
C LEU A 17 4.57 10.75 0.63
N GLU A 18 3.79 10.49 1.68
CA GLU A 18 2.60 9.65 1.60
C GLU A 18 1.59 10.13 0.56
N ARG A 19 1.40 11.45 0.44
CA ARG A 19 0.47 12.01 -0.54
C ARG A 19 1.00 11.93 -1.95
N VAL A 20 2.32 12.04 -2.12
CA VAL A 20 2.97 11.92 -3.44
C VAL A 20 2.88 10.48 -3.94
N ILE A 21 3.16 9.52 -3.06
CA ILE A 21 3.02 8.09 -3.35
C ILE A 21 1.59 7.78 -3.76
N LEU A 22 0.60 8.08 -2.92
CA LEU A 22 -0.81 7.78 -3.20
C LEU A 22 -1.33 8.41 -4.50
N ARG A 23 -0.87 9.61 -4.89
CA ARG A 23 -1.23 10.24 -6.17
C ARG A 23 -0.61 9.54 -7.38
N ARG A 24 0.58 8.96 -7.24
CA ARG A 24 1.27 8.24 -8.34
C ARG A 24 0.87 6.77 -8.43
N MET A 25 0.32 6.20 -7.37
CA MET A 25 -0.09 4.79 -7.32
C MET A 25 -0.96 4.33 -8.49
N PRO A 26 -2.02 5.06 -8.90
CA PRO A 26 -2.88 4.60 -10.00
C PRO A 26 -2.11 4.46 -11.31
N LYS A 27 -1.22 5.42 -11.62
CA LYS A 27 -0.36 5.35 -12.80
C LYS A 27 0.64 4.21 -12.71
N ALA A 28 1.27 4.03 -11.56
CA ALA A 28 2.22 2.95 -11.32
C ALA A 28 1.56 1.57 -11.47
N PHE A 29 0.32 1.41 -11.02
CA PHE A 29 -0.45 0.18 -11.13
C PHE A 29 -0.81 -0.18 -12.59
N VAL A 30 -1.16 0.83 -13.39
CA VAL A 30 -1.38 0.62 -14.83
C VAL A 30 -0.08 0.28 -15.54
N LEU A 31 1.00 1.02 -15.26
CA LEU A 31 2.30 0.80 -15.90
C LEU A 31 2.90 -0.57 -15.56
N SER A 32 2.73 -1.04 -14.33
CA SER A 32 3.23 -2.34 -13.90
C SER A 32 2.53 -3.53 -14.57
N ALA A 33 1.29 -3.35 -15.04
CA ALA A 33 0.60 -4.33 -15.87
C ALA A 33 0.95 -4.17 -17.35
N LEU A 34 0.99 -2.92 -17.83
CA LEU A 34 1.21 -2.61 -19.24
C LEU A 34 2.59 -3.06 -19.73
N LEU A 35 3.65 -2.80 -18.95
CA LEU A 35 5.03 -3.09 -19.38
C LEU A 35 5.27 -4.60 -19.58
N PRO A 36 4.95 -5.49 -18.62
CA PRO A 36 5.10 -6.94 -18.84
C PRO A 36 4.16 -7.48 -19.91
N ALA A 37 2.94 -6.94 -20.03
CA ALA A 37 2.02 -7.35 -21.08
C ALA A 37 2.56 -7.02 -22.49
N LEU A 38 3.15 -5.83 -22.67
CA LEU A 38 3.80 -5.46 -23.93
C LEU A 38 5.02 -6.36 -24.22
N ALA A 39 5.81 -6.70 -23.19
CA ALA A 39 6.92 -7.63 -23.34
C ALA A 39 6.45 -9.03 -23.77
N ALA A 40 5.39 -9.55 -23.15
CA ALA A 40 4.79 -10.84 -23.53
C ALA A 40 4.21 -10.81 -24.95
N LEU A 41 3.54 -9.72 -25.35
CA LEU A 41 3.04 -9.57 -26.72
C LEU A 41 4.18 -9.53 -27.73
N SER A 42 5.28 -8.84 -27.41
CA SER A 42 6.45 -8.75 -28.31
C SER A 42 7.08 -10.11 -28.61
N ALA A 43 6.94 -11.09 -27.70
CA ALA A 43 7.41 -12.46 -27.88
C ALA A 43 6.80 -13.14 -29.11
N ARG A 44 5.61 -12.70 -29.55
CA ARG A 44 4.92 -13.25 -30.73
C ARG A 44 5.53 -12.80 -32.06
N TRP A 45 6.38 -11.78 -32.05
CA TRP A 45 7.10 -11.28 -33.23
C TRP A 45 8.53 -11.81 -33.32
N PHE A 46 8.97 -12.64 -32.36
CA PHE A 46 10.28 -13.26 -32.41
C PHE A 46 10.24 -14.59 -33.17
N ASP A 47 11.29 -14.84 -33.96
CA ASP A 47 11.50 -16.14 -34.61
C ASP A 47 12.09 -17.12 -33.60
N TRP A 48 11.20 -17.92 -33.00
CA TRP A 48 11.57 -18.99 -32.08
C TRP A 48 12.15 -20.17 -32.86
N SER A 49 13.34 -20.64 -32.44
CA SER A 49 13.99 -21.79 -33.07
C SER A 49 13.36 -23.11 -32.59
N GLY A 50 13.25 -24.09 -33.51
CA GLY A 50 12.77 -25.44 -33.19
C GLY A 50 11.48 -25.82 -33.91
N SER A 51 10.79 -26.85 -33.39
CA SER A 51 9.49 -27.26 -33.90
C SER A 51 8.39 -26.27 -33.48
N GLU A 52 7.24 -26.28 -34.17
CA GLU A 52 6.09 -25.44 -33.80
C GLU A 52 5.66 -25.63 -32.34
N ALA A 53 5.74 -26.87 -31.83
CA ALA A 53 5.45 -27.19 -30.45
C ALA A 53 6.46 -26.55 -29.47
N ALA A 54 7.76 -26.53 -29.83
CA ALA A 54 8.79 -25.91 -29.02
C ALA A 54 8.61 -24.37 -28.97
N ALA A 55 8.32 -23.76 -30.11
CA ALA A 55 8.03 -22.32 -30.20
C ALA A 55 6.82 -21.93 -29.34
N ALA A 56 5.72 -22.70 -29.42
CA ALA A 56 4.53 -22.48 -28.61
C ALA A 56 4.81 -22.59 -27.10
N ALA A 57 5.61 -23.58 -26.68
CA ALA A 57 6.00 -23.75 -25.29
C ALA A 57 6.86 -22.58 -24.78
N SER A 58 7.77 -22.05 -25.61
CA SER A 58 8.57 -20.87 -25.25
C SER A 58 7.72 -19.62 -25.09
N ILE A 59 6.75 -19.38 -25.98
CA ILE A 59 5.82 -18.24 -25.85
C ILE A 59 4.99 -18.37 -24.56
N GLN A 60 4.47 -19.57 -24.26
CA GLN A 60 3.73 -19.83 -23.02
C GLN A 60 4.60 -19.56 -21.77
N MET A 61 5.88 -19.95 -21.80
CA MET A 61 6.79 -19.66 -20.69
C MET A 61 6.94 -18.15 -20.46
N VAL A 62 7.09 -17.37 -21.54
CA VAL A 62 7.16 -15.90 -21.45
C VAL A 62 5.86 -15.34 -20.86
N ASP A 63 4.70 -15.84 -21.29
CA ASP A 63 3.40 -15.42 -20.74
C ASP A 63 3.31 -15.69 -19.23
N PHE A 64 3.71 -16.88 -18.77
CA PHE A 64 3.72 -17.22 -17.34
C PHE A 64 4.66 -16.32 -16.53
N VAL A 65 5.86 -16.05 -17.05
CA VAL A 65 6.81 -15.15 -16.39
C VAL A 65 6.25 -13.74 -16.32
N ALA A 66 5.64 -13.24 -17.41
CA ALA A 66 5.04 -11.91 -17.44
C ALA A 66 3.90 -11.78 -16.41
N ILE A 67 3.01 -12.78 -16.32
CA ILE A 67 1.94 -12.81 -15.31
C ILE A 67 2.54 -12.81 -13.90
N GLY A 68 3.57 -13.62 -13.65
CA GLY A 68 4.26 -13.66 -12.36
C GLY A 68 4.85 -12.30 -11.97
N VAL A 69 5.48 -11.60 -12.92
CA VAL A 69 6.01 -10.25 -12.71
C VAL A 69 4.90 -9.25 -12.41
N VAL A 70 3.77 -9.29 -13.12
CA VAL A 70 2.62 -8.40 -12.85
C VAL A 70 2.12 -8.60 -11.42
N LEU A 71 1.90 -9.85 -11.00
CA LEU A 71 1.44 -10.16 -9.65
C LEU A 71 2.44 -9.68 -8.58
N LEU A 72 3.74 -9.87 -8.81
CA LEU A 72 4.79 -9.38 -7.91
C LEU A 72 4.77 -7.85 -7.82
N LEU A 73 4.68 -7.14 -8.94
CA LEU A 73 4.65 -5.68 -8.93
C LEU A 73 3.38 -5.14 -8.27
N TRP A 74 2.22 -5.78 -8.49
CA TRP A 74 0.97 -5.40 -7.87
C TRP A 74 1.00 -5.57 -6.35
N THR A 75 1.52 -6.69 -5.85
CA THR A 75 1.66 -6.92 -4.40
C THR A 75 2.60 -5.90 -3.75
N LEU A 76 3.73 -5.58 -4.39
CA LEU A 76 4.64 -4.53 -3.92
C LEU A 76 3.98 -3.15 -3.89
N LEU A 77 3.27 -2.79 -4.97
CA LEU A 77 2.55 -1.52 -5.09
C LEU A 77 1.44 -1.40 -4.05
N LEU A 78 0.66 -2.46 -3.83
CA LEU A 78 -0.38 -2.49 -2.80
C LEU A 78 0.21 -2.32 -1.40
N THR A 79 1.35 -2.96 -1.12
CA THR A 79 2.05 -2.83 0.17
C THR A 79 2.50 -1.39 0.40
N LEU A 80 3.09 -0.75 -0.62
CA LEU A 80 3.52 0.65 -0.54
C LEU A 80 2.33 1.61 -0.38
N ALA A 81 1.25 1.39 -1.13
CA ALA A 81 0.03 2.17 -1.02
C ALA A 81 -0.61 2.06 0.36
N LEU A 82 -0.66 0.85 0.91
CA LEU A 82 -1.18 0.60 2.26
C LEU A 82 -0.34 1.32 3.31
N GLY A 83 0.99 1.25 3.23
CA GLY A 83 1.88 1.98 4.13
C GLY A 83 1.66 3.49 4.06
N ALA A 84 1.59 4.06 2.85
CA ALA A 84 1.31 5.49 2.65
C ALA A 84 -0.10 5.88 3.14
N PHE A 85 -1.09 5.02 2.96
CA PHE A 85 -2.45 5.21 3.45
C PHE A 85 -2.49 5.23 4.98
N ILE A 86 -1.81 4.30 5.64
CA ILE A 86 -1.69 4.27 7.10
C ILE A 86 -1.06 5.56 7.61
N VAL A 87 0.05 6.02 7.02
CA VAL A 87 0.70 7.29 7.41
C VAL A 87 -0.25 8.48 7.20
N MET A 88 -1.03 8.48 6.11
CA MET A 88 -2.03 9.51 5.85
C MET A 88 -3.14 9.52 6.92
N VAL A 89 -3.60 8.35 7.35
CA VAL A 89 -4.59 8.19 8.43
C VAL A 89 -4.00 8.62 9.79
N MET A 90 -2.77 8.22 10.11
CA MET A 90 -2.08 8.63 11.34
C MET A 90 -1.89 10.14 11.44
N LYS A 91 -1.69 10.82 10.31
CA LYS A 91 -1.62 12.30 10.23
C LYS A 91 -2.99 12.97 10.11
N GLY A 92 -4.07 12.20 10.04
CA GLY A 92 -5.43 12.69 9.85
C GLY A 92 -5.96 13.49 11.05
N PRO A 93 -7.19 14.02 10.97
CA PRO A 93 -7.81 14.73 12.08
C PRO A 93 -7.96 13.82 13.31
N ALA A 94 -7.70 14.37 14.49
CA ALA A 94 -7.96 13.67 15.74
C ALA A 94 -9.47 13.52 15.93
N TYR A 95 -9.96 12.28 16.05
CA TYR A 95 -11.35 12.00 16.37
C TYR A 95 -11.48 11.74 17.87
N VAL A 96 -12.57 12.22 18.46
CA VAL A 96 -12.91 11.96 19.88
C VAL A 96 -13.11 10.45 20.04
N ALA A 97 -12.21 9.81 20.78
CA ALA A 97 -12.38 8.42 21.21
C ALA A 97 -13.44 8.33 22.31
N ASP A 98 -13.82 7.10 22.66
CA ASP A 98 -14.63 6.77 23.83
C ASP A 98 -14.06 7.42 25.10
N GLY A 99 -14.61 8.58 25.45
CA GLY A 99 -14.22 9.33 26.62
C GLY A 99 -14.65 8.57 27.88
N TYR A 100 -13.74 7.80 28.46
CA TYR A 100 -13.91 7.32 29.82
C TYR A 100 -13.68 8.48 30.80
N PRO A 101 -14.49 8.61 31.87
CA PRO A 101 -14.21 9.56 32.93
C PRO A 101 -12.86 9.21 33.55
N LEU A 102 -11.87 10.07 33.36
CA LEU A 102 -10.60 9.96 34.05
C LEU A 102 -10.84 10.36 35.51
N VAL A 103 -10.78 9.39 36.43
CA VAL A 103 -10.75 9.69 37.87
C VAL A 103 -9.35 10.21 38.17
N GLU A 104 -9.18 11.53 38.07
CA GLU A 104 -7.94 12.19 38.45
C GLU A 104 -7.70 12.01 39.95
N SER A 105 -6.51 11.53 40.29
CA SER A 105 -5.99 11.49 41.67
C SER A 105 -4.93 12.58 41.77
N ASP A 106 -5.16 13.57 42.63
CA ASP A 106 -4.17 14.63 42.92
C ASP A 106 -2.88 14.11 43.56
N ARG A 107 -2.85 12.83 43.95
CA ARG A 107 -1.70 12.19 44.60
C ARG A 107 -1.21 11.03 43.75
N PRO A 108 0.12 10.87 43.57
CA PRO A 108 0.68 9.64 43.05
C PRO A 108 0.17 8.48 43.92
N LEU A 109 -0.17 7.34 43.31
CA LEU A 109 -0.37 6.12 44.08
C LEU A 109 0.94 5.84 44.83
N ASP A 110 0.87 5.81 46.16
CA ASP A 110 1.96 5.33 46.99
C ASP A 110 2.29 3.92 46.52
N GLY A 111 3.35 3.79 45.72
CA GLY A 111 3.85 2.49 45.27
C GLY A 111 4.16 1.61 46.49
N PRO A 112 4.22 0.28 46.32
CA PRO A 112 4.49 -0.61 47.43
C PRO A 112 5.77 -0.14 48.13
N ARG A 113 5.66 0.24 49.41
CA ARG A 113 6.82 0.58 50.23
C ARG A 113 7.68 -0.69 50.28
N ARG A 114 8.78 -0.69 49.53
CA ARG A 114 9.77 -1.76 49.65
C ARG A 114 10.31 -1.71 51.08
N PRO A 115 10.37 -2.85 51.80
CA PRO A 115 10.88 -2.91 53.16
C PRO A 115 12.35 -2.50 53.24
#